data_AF-A0A2V1B9T0-F1
#
_entry.id   AF-A0A2V1B9T0-F1
#
_cell.length_a   1.000
_cell.length_b   1.000
_cell.length_c   1.000
_cell.angle_alpha   90.00
_cell.angle_beta   90.00
_cell.angle_gamma   90.00
#
_symmetry.space_group_name_H-M   'P 1'
#
loop_
_entity.id
_entity.type
_entity.pdbx_description
1 polymer ?
#
loop_
_entity_poly.entity_id
_entity_poly.type
_entity_poly.pdbx_seq_one_letter_code
_entity_poly.pdbx_strand_id
1 'polypeptide(L)' 'ELEVALLELNLQRYLSAFLFAGFYDWQSLSEITESDFTAMGVLCGHRRKLQRAIARSRGWPDSHPL' A
#
# COMPACT_ATOMS: atom_id res chain seq x y z
N GLU A 1 8.05 3.51 -9.97
CA GLU A 1 8.40 2.82 -8.71
C GLU A 1 7.18 2.19 -8.04
N LEU A 2 6.11 2.95 -7.82
CA LEU A 2 4.86 2.43 -7.23
C LEU A 2 4.27 1.24 -8.01
N GLU A 3 4.21 1.32 -9.34
CA GLU A 3 3.71 0.24 -10.20
C GLU A 3 4.45 -1.09 -9.98
N VAL A 4 5.78 -1.05 -9.90
CA VAL A 4 6.61 -2.24 -9.67
C VAL A 4 6.32 -2.83 -8.30
N ALA A 5 6.27 -2.00 -7.26
CA ALA A 5 5.94 -2.45 -5.90
C ALA A 5 4.54 -3.08 -5.84
N LEU A 6 3.55 -2.48 -6.48
CA LEU A 6 2.20 -3.05 -6.54
C LEU A 6 2.15 -4.35 -7.34
N LEU A 7 2.92 -4.46 -8.43
CA LEU A 7 3.02 -5.69 -9.22
C LEU A 7 3.59 -6.85 -8.39
N GLU A 8 4.68 -6.62 -7.66
CA GLU A 8 5.27 -7.62 -6.74
C GLU A 8 4.26 -8.08 -5.67
N LEU A 9 3.43 -7.15 -5.20
CA LEU A 9 2.36 -7.44 -4.25
C LEU A 9 1.10 -8.03 -4.91
N ASN A 10 1.05 -8.19 -6.23
CA ASN A 10 -0.17 -8.57 -6.98
C ASN A 10 -1.36 -7.64 -6.71
N LEU A 11 -1.09 -6.33 -6.64
CA LEU A 11 -2.03 -5.25 -6.31
C LEU A 11 -2.11 -4.17 -7.40
N GLN A 12 -1.58 -4.42 -8.60
CA GLN A 12 -1.55 -3.48 -9.72
C GLN A 12 -2.93 -2.93 -10.11
N ARG A 13 -4.02 -3.65 -9.79
CA ARG A 13 -5.40 -3.20 -9.99
C ARG A 13 -5.75 -1.88 -9.28
N TYR A 14 -4.98 -1.50 -8.25
CA TYR A 14 -5.19 -0.26 -7.50
C TYR A 14 -4.32 0.90 -7.99
N LEU A 15 -3.41 0.67 -8.94
CA LEU A 15 -2.47 1.69 -9.41
C LEU A 15 -3.18 2.98 -9.85
N SER A 16 -4.22 2.86 -10.67
CA SER A 16 -4.97 4.03 -11.15
C SER A 16 -5.64 4.80 -10.01
N ALA A 17 -6.19 4.11 -9.01
CA ALA A 17 -6.81 4.75 -7.85
C ALA A 17 -5.78 5.49 -6.99
N PHE A 18 -4.61 4.88 -6.76
CA PHE A 18 -3.52 5.51 -6.02
C PHE A 18 -2.98 6.75 -6.74
N LEU A 19 -2.73 6.67 -8.05
CA LEU A 19 -2.26 7.80 -8.84
C LEU A 19 -3.27 8.96 -8.86
N PHE A 20 -4.57 8.65 -8.96
CA PHE A 20 -5.63 9.65 -8.91
C PHE A 20 -5.73 10.32 -7.53
N ALA A 21 -5.47 9.57 -6.46
CA ALA A 21 -5.44 10.08 -5.09
C ALA A 21 -4.13 10.82 -4.72
N GLY A 22 -3.16 10.90 -5.63
CA GLY A 22 -1.89 11.62 -5.41
C GLY A 22 -0.76 10.77 -4.82
N PHE A 23 -0.90 9.44 -4.79
CA PHE A 23 0.16 8.52 -4.39
C PHE A 23 0.93 8.07 -5.64
N TYR A 24 2.15 8.58 -5.82
CA TYR A 24 2.97 8.34 -7.02
C TYR A 24 4.13 7.38 -6.80
N ASP A 25 4.55 7.22 -5.55
CA ASP A 25 5.73 6.46 -5.14
C ASP A 25 5.50 5.77 -3.78
N TRP A 26 6.53 5.05 -3.32
CA TRP A 26 6.44 4.33 -2.06
C TRP A 26 6.41 5.25 -0.83
N GLN A 27 7.06 6.42 -0.93
CA GLN A 27 7.11 7.39 0.16
C GLN A 27 5.74 8.00 0.41
N SER A 28 5.09 8.53 -0.62
CA SER A 28 3.72 9.05 -0.57
C SER A 28 2.74 7.98 -0.10
N LEU A 29 2.83 6.76 -0.63
CA LEU A 29 1.97 5.65 -0.21
C LEU A 29 2.17 5.27 1.26
N SER A 30 3.36 5.52 1.84
CA SER A 30 3.62 5.20 3.24
C SER A 30 2.87 6.10 4.24
N GLU A 31 2.33 7.23 3.77
CA GLU A 31 1.50 8.16 4.53
C GLU A 31 -0.01 7.86 4.40
N ILE A 32 -0.37 6.80 3.65
CA ILE A 32 -1.77 6.44 3.42
C ILE A 32 -2.49 6.06 4.72
N THR A 33 -3.72 6.54 4.86
CA THR A 33 -4.57 6.25 6.03
C THR A 33 -5.58 5.14 5.74
N GLU A 34 -6.17 4.56 6.79
CA GLU A 34 -7.25 3.57 6.66
C GLU A 34 -8.50 4.15 5.98
N SER A 35 -8.77 5.44 6.18
CA SER A 35 -9.83 6.17 5.47
C SER A 35 -9.58 6.24 3.97
N ASP A 36 -8.34 6.48 3.55
CA ASP A 36 -7.98 6.53 2.12
C ASP A 36 -8.18 5.18 1.45
N PHE A 37 -7.75 4.10 2.11
CA PHE A 37 -8.02 2.73 1.63
C PHE A 37 -9.51 2.45 1.48
N THR A 38 -10.32 2.96 2.40
CA THR A 38 -11.77 2.81 2.37
C THR A 38 -12.38 3.60 1.21
N ALA A 39 -11.97 4.86 1.03
CA ALA A 39 -12.41 5.70 -0.07
C ALA A 39 -12.05 5.12 -1.44
N MET A 40 -10.89 4.46 -1.57
CA MET A 40 -10.44 3.80 -2.79
C MET A 40 -10.98 2.38 -2.98
N GLY A 41 -11.81 1.87 -2.05
CA GLY A 41 -12.39 0.52 -2.17
C GLY A 41 -11.35 -0.61 -2.10
N VAL A 42 -10.22 -0.38 -1.42
CA VAL A 42 -9.19 -1.42 -1.22
C VAL A 42 -9.72 -2.47 -0.25
N LEU A 43 -9.59 -3.76 -0.57
CA LEU A 43 -10.09 -4.85 0.28
C LEU A 43 -9.21 -5.02 1.54
N CYS A 44 -9.79 -5.41 2.68
CA CYS A 44 -9.05 -5.54 3.95
C CYS A 44 -7.84 -6.49 3.88
N GLY A 45 -7.89 -7.55 3.08
CA GLY A 45 -6.73 -8.41 2.83
C GLY A 45 -5.59 -7.70 2.10
N HIS A 46 -5.93 -6.87 1.12
CA HIS A 46 -4.97 -6.08 0.35
C HIS A 46 -4.38 -4.94 1.17
N ARG A 47 -5.19 -4.28 2.00
CA ARG A 47 -4.71 -3.27 2.97
C ARG A 47 -3.62 -3.85 3.86
N ARG A 48 -3.88 -5.00 4.48
CA ARG A 48 -2.89 -5.71 5.33
C ARG A 48 -1.61 -6.06 4.58
N LYS A 49 -1.71 -6.49 3.32
CA LYS A 49 -0.55 -6.80 2.48
C LYS A 49 0.30 -5.54 2.20
N LEU A 50 -0.35 -4.43 1.87
CA LEU A 50 0.27 -3.12 1.67
C LEU A 50 0.92 -2.60 2.96
N GLN A 51 0.16 -2.55 4.05
CA GLN A 51 0.65 -2.11 5.36
C GLN A 51 1.84 -2.95 5.82
N ARG A 52 1.82 -4.27 5.61
CA ARG A 52 2.96 -5.15 5.92
C ARG A 52 4.18 -4.83 5.07
N ALA A 53 4.01 -4.59 3.77
CA ALA A 53 5.12 -4.21 2.91
C ALA A 53 5.71 -2.85 3.31
N ILE A 54 4.86 -1.86 3.65
CA ILE A 54 5.28 -0.55 4.15
C ILE A 54 6.06 -0.72 5.45
N ALA A 55 5.54 -1.49 6.41
CA ALA A 55 6.22 -1.77 7.66
C ALA A 55 7.59 -2.44 7.44
N ARG A 56 7.67 -3.43 6.54
CA ARG A 56 8.93 -4.09 6.19
C ARG A 56 9.96 -3.11 5.61
N SER A 57 9.53 -2.17 4.76
CA SER A 57 10.42 -1.12 4.24
C SER A 57 10.96 -0.18 5.32
N ARG A 58 10.25 -0.08 6.46
CA ARG A 58 10.66 0.66 7.66
C ARG A 58 11.45 -0.18 8.65
N GLY A 59 11.85 -1.41 8.27
CA GLY A 59 12.58 -2.34 9.13
C GLY A 59 11.73 -3.05 10.18
N TRP A 60 10.40 -3.00 10.07
CA TRP A 60 9.52 -3.72 10.99
C TRP A 60 9.59 -5.23 10.75
N PRO A 61 9.84 -6.06 11.77
CA PRO A 61 9.94 -7.50 11.60
C PRO A 61 8.61 -8.15 11.18
N ASP A 62 8.67 -9.16 10.31
CA ASP A 62 7.48 -9.94 9.91
C ASP A 62 6.87 -10.71 11.10
N SER A 63 7.68 -11.04 12.10
CA SER A 63 7.25 -11.70 13.34
C SER A 63 6.46 -10.78 14.28
N HIS A 64 6.48 -9.47 14.07
CA HIS A 64 5.81 -8.51 14.94
C HIS A 64 4.42 -8.13 14.39
N PRO A 65 3.41 -7.99 15.27
CA PRO A 65 2.10 -7.47 14.87
C PRO A 65 2.23 -6.05 14.31
N LEU A 66 1.28 -5.66 13.45
CA LEU A 66 1.13 -4.29 12.94
C LEU A 66 0.12 -3.52 13.79
#